data_AF-A0A428ZDB7-F1
#
_entry.id   AF-A0A428ZDB7-F1
#
_cell.length_a   1.000
_cell.length_b   1.000
_cell.length_c   1.000
_cell.angle_alpha   90.00
_cell.angle_beta   90.00
_cell.angle_gamma   90.00
#
_symmetry.space_group_name_H-M   'P 1'
#
loop_
_entity.id
_entity.type
_entity.pdbx_description
1 polymer ?
#
loop_
_entity_poly.entity_id
_entity_poly.type
_entity_poly.pdbx_seq_one_letter_code
_entity_poly.pdbx_strand_id
1 'polypeptide(L)'
;MALFVHLTAEKNVRGIVRSGIKKGANGVFCLPILPSYVISHQWLRELRRGGQRTFVAIDFRIPDDELVTVAHYGKPAREMTAVQAVAVVREQEDPRGYEVVVPRAIGRRELHRVRRVNQVSGWRYAPDQHGRRPCACPVCLPKGAFKAADIRARYGDPPPPTKPELMARLAAAATPDEICEVLWSLGSRSRGDAADLAYLVEHPAHDVRADLAIALAAYRDRRAVELLRQLAVDPDPEVREAATDSLLARTPGS
;
A
#
# COMPACT_ATOMS: atom_id res chain seq x y z
N MET A 1 11.16 36.87 -16.34
CA MET A 1 10.47 36.39 -15.13
C MET A 1 9.72 35.11 -15.45
N ALA A 2 10.04 34.04 -14.74
CA ALA A 2 9.44 32.73 -14.94
C ALA A 2 8.10 32.64 -14.22
N LEU A 3 7.10 32.03 -14.86
CA LEU A 3 5.72 31.93 -14.38
C LEU A 3 5.40 30.48 -13.97
N PHE A 4 5.00 30.31 -12.71
CA PHE A 4 4.71 29.02 -12.12
C PHE A 4 3.30 28.98 -11.53
N VAL A 5 2.79 27.77 -11.33
CA VAL A 5 1.55 27.50 -10.61
C VAL A 5 1.82 26.63 -9.38
N HIS A 6 1.30 27.05 -8.23
CA HIS A 6 1.23 26.27 -7.00
C HIS A 6 -0.20 25.79 -6.76
N LEU A 7 -0.37 24.51 -6.44
CA LEU A 7 -1.67 23.93 -6.10
C LEU A 7 -1.83 23.86 -4.58
N THR A 8 -2.94 24.39 -4.07
CA THR A 8 -3.20 24.41 -2.62
C THR A 8 -4.67 24.18 -2.31
N ALA A 9 -4.97 23.73 -1.10
CA ALA A 9 -6.34 23.57 -0.63
C ALA A 9 -7.03 24.95 -0.54
N GLU A 10 -8.31 25.02 -0.92
CA GLU A 10 -9.06 26.28 -0.98
C GLU A 10 -9.07 27.06 0.35
N LYS A 11 -9.08 26.34 1.49
CA LYS A 11 -9.00 26.94 2.83
C LYS A 11 -7.76 27.81 3.06
N ASN A 12 -6.67 27.57 2.33
CA ASN A 12 -5.41 28.30 2.49
C ASN A 12 -5.38 29.64 1.74
N VAL A 13 -6.30 29.86 0.80
CA VAL A 13 -6.26 31.00 -0.14
C VAL A 13 -6.26 32.33 0.57
N ARG A 14 -7.12 32.53 1.57
CA ARG A 14 -7.21 33.79 2.31
C ARG A 14 -5.88 34.17 2.98
N GLY A 15 -5.16 33.19 3.52
CA GLY A 15 -3.84 33.40 4.10
C GLY A 15 -2.79 33.74 3.04
N ILE A 16 -2.80 33.00 1.92
CA ILE A 16 -1.83 33.18 0.84
C ILE A 16 -1.97 34.55 0.18
N VAL A 17 -3.19 35.00 -0.12
CA VAL A 17 -3.41 36.33 -0.71
C VAL A 17 -2.94 37.45 0.22
N ARG A 18 -3.00 37.24 1.55
CA ARG A 18 -2.57 38.22 2.55
C ARG A 18 -1.06 38.29 2.72
N SER A 19 -0.36 37.16 2.76
CA SER A 19 1.05 37.09 3.16
C SER A 19 1.99 36.40 2.18
N GLY A 20 1.50 35.91 1.05
CA GLY A 20 2.25 35.03 0.15
C GLY A 20 2.18 33.55 0.52
N ILE A 21 2.89 32.72 -0.26
CA ILE A 21 2.96 31.27 -0.05
C ILE A 21 4.11 30.98 0.91
N LYS A 22 3.79 30.44 2.09
CA LYS A 22 4.80 30.00 3.05
C LYS A 22 5.54 28.77 2.51
N LYS A 23 6.85 28.68 2.78
CA LYS A 23 7.61 27.47 2.47
C LYS A 23 7.17 26.30 3.34
N GLY A 24 7.04 25.11 2.74
CA GLY A 24 6.95 23.85 3.48
C GLY A 24 8.33 23.36 3.90
N ALA A 25 8.41 22.12 4.40
CA ALA A 25 9.67 21.48 4.79
C ALA A 25 10.69 21.45 3.63
N ASN A 26 10.22 21.16 2.42
CA ASN A 26 11.06 21.05 1.23
C ASN A 26 11.06 22.31 0.35
N GLY A 27 10.30 23.35 0.70
CA GLY A 27 10.10 24.54 -0.14
C GLY A 27 8.67 24.70 -0.63
N VAL A 28 8.49 25.48 -1.70
CA VAL A 28 7.21 25.69 -2.38
C VAL A 28 7.18 24.87 -3.66
N PHE A 29 6.38 23.81 -3.65
CA PHE A 29 6.12 22.98 -4.82
C PHE A 29 5.31 23.74 -5.86
N CYS A 30 5.77 23.69 -7.11
CA CYS A 30 5.14 24.35 -8.23
C CYS A 30 5.49 23.65 -9.54
N LEU A 31 4.87 24.12 -10.62
CA LEU A 31 5.19 23.68 -11.98
C LEU A 31 5.09 24.88 -12.92
N PRO A 32 5.89 24.92 -14.01
CA PRO A 32 5.72 25.93 -15.04
C PRO A 32 4.28 25.97 -15.56
N ILE A 33 3.78 27.17 -15.87
CA ILE A 33 2.53 27.30 -16.63
C ILE A 33 2.85 27.00 -18.09
N LEU A 34 2.32 25.88 -18.59
CA LEU A 34 2.53 25.35 -19.93
C LEU A 34 1.24 25.50 -20.75
N PRO A 35 1.32 25.40 -22.10
CA PRO A 35 0.12 25.34 -22.94
C PRO A 35 -0.85 24.22 -22.56
N SER A 36 -0.32 23.09 -22.07
CA SER A 36 -1.14 21.97 -21.59
C SER A 36 -1.61 22.20 -20.15
N TYR A 37 -2.90 22.48 -20.00
CA TYR A 37 -3.55 22.63 -18.69
C TYR A 37 -3.34 21.40 -17.80
N VAL A 38 -3.45 20.19 -18.38
CA VAL A 38 -3.35 18.93 -17.63
C VAL A 38 -1.96 18.76 -17.04
N ILE A 39 -0.90 19.09 -17.79
CA ILE A 39 0.47 18.99 -17.32
C ILE A 39 0.73 19.99 -16.20
N SER A 40 0.36 21.27 -16.38
CA SER A 40 0.53 22.29 -15.33
C SER A 40 -0.19 21.96 -14.02
N HIS A 41 -1.23 21.12 -14.06
CA HIS A 41 -2.03 20.73 -12.89
C HIS A 41 -1.92 19.22 -12.56
N GLN A 42 -0.87 18.55 -13.05
CA GLN A 42 -0.79 17.09 -13.07
C GLN A 42 -0.81 16.41 -11.68
N TRP A 43 -0.40 17.13 -10.65
CA TRP A 43 -0.31 16.64 -9.27
C TRP A 43 -1.62 16.73 -8.47
N LEU A 44 -2.67 17.32 -9.05
CA LEU A 44 -3.90 17.62 -8.32
C LEU A 44 -4.57 16.37 -7.72
N ARG A 45 -4.66 15.28 -8.49
CA ARG A 45 -5.24 14.01 -8.00
C ARG A 45 -4.41 13.39 -6.89
N GLU A 46 -3.10 13.49 -6.96
CA GLU A 46 -2.20 12.95 -5.94
C GLU A 46 -2.35 13.75 -4.64
N LEU A 47 -2.35 15.09 -4.72
CA LEU A 47 -2.56 15.97 -3.56
C LEU A 47 -3.92 15.73 -2.87
N ARG A 48 -4.96 15.34 -3.61
CA ARG A 48 -6.28 15.01 -3.05
C ARG A 48 -6.30 13.74 -2.22
N ARG A 49 -5.29 12.87 -2.31
CA ARG A 49 -5.20 11.66 -1.48
C ARG A 49 -5.04 11.97 0.00
N GLY A 50 -4.49 13.15 0.34
CA GLY A 50 -4.42 13.67 1.70
C GLY A 50 -5.77 14.11 2.31
N GLY A 51 -6.91 13.74 1.70
CA GLY A 51 -8.26 13.97 2.21
C GLY A 51 -8.88 15.33 1.87
N GLN A 52 -8.10 16.28 1.35
CA GLN A 52 -8.63 17.58 0.91
C GLN A 52 -9.39 17.45 -0.42
N ARG A 53 -10.59 18.02 -0.49
CA ARG A 53 -11.49 17.82 -1.64
C ARG A 53 -11.43 18.92 -2.70
N THR A 54 -11.17 20.16 -2.28
CA THR A 54 -11.19 21.33 -3.18
C THR A 54 -9.84 22.02 -3.16
N PHE A 55 -9.26 22.14 -4.35
CA PHE A 55 -7.99 22.80 -4.59
C PHE A 55 -8.16 23.99 -5.53
N VAL A 56 -7.20 24.90 -5.45
CA VAL A 56 -7.06 26.08 -6.31
C VAL A 56 -5.63 26.19 -6.84
N ALA A 57 -5.47 26.91 -7.94
CA ALA A 57 -4.17 27.30 -8.48
C ALA A 57 -3.83 28.72 -8.03
N ILE A 58 -2.59 28.89 -7.57
CA ILE A 58 -1.96 30.18 -7.29
C ILE A 58 -0.83 30.35 -8.31
N ASP A 59 -1.03 31.22 -9.28
CA ASP A 59 0.02 31.60 -10.23
C ASP A 59 0.94 32.63 -9.58
N PHE A 60 2.24 32.51 -9.78
CA PHE A 60 3.23 33.48 -9.27
C PHE A 60 4.44 33.60 -10.21
N ARG A 61 5.13 34.73 -10.14
CA ARG A 61 6.35 35.01 -10.92
C ARG A 61 7.56 35.17 -10.03
N ILE A 62 8.66 34.55 -10.42
CA ILE A 62 9.98 34.71 -9.80
C ILE A 62 11.02 35.21 -10.82
N PRO A 63 12.15 35.79 -10.37
CA PRO A 63 13.26 36.13 -11.25
C PRO A 63 13.74 34.92 -12.06
N ASP A 64 14.26 35.15 -13.26
CA ASP A 64 14.68 34.06 -14.16
C ASP A 64 15.92 33.32 -13.64
N ASP A 65 16.74 34.02 -12.86
CA ASP A 65 17.98 33.58 -12.22
C ASP A 65 17.78 32.98 -10.81
N GLU A 66 16.54 33.00 -10.28
CA GLU A 66 16.22 32.36 -9.00
C GLU A 66 16.55 30.86 -9.05
N LEU A 67 17.32 30.37 -8.08
CA LEU A 67 17.63 28.94 -7.98
C LEU A 67 16.42 28.13 -7.52
N VAL A 68 16.15 27.05 -8.24
CA VAL A 68 15.07 26.10 -7.96
C VAL A 68 15.60 24.68 -8.08
N THR A 69 14.95 23.77 -7.37
CA THR A 69 15.18 22.34 -7.53
C THR A 69 14.17 21.76 -8.50
N VAL A 70 14.62 21.01 -9.50
CA VAL A 70 13.76 20.27 -10.44
C VAL A 70 13.98 18.78 -10.26
N ALA A 71 12.90 18.03 -10.11
CA ALA A 71 12.94 16.57 -10.09
C ALA A 71 11.95 16.00 -11.10
N HIS A 72 12.21 14.76 -11.51
CA HIS A 72 11.25 13.92 -12.20
C HIS A 72 10.89 12.77 -11.27
N TYR A 73 9.64 12.31 -11.30
CA TYR A 73 9.14 11.22 -10.47
C TYR A 73 10.12 10.03 -10.43
N GLY A 74 10.56 9.66 -9.23
CA GLY A 74 11.49 8.56 -8.99
C GLY A 74 12.96 8.82 -9.40
N LYS A 75 13.33 10.06 -9.71
CA LYS A 75 14.69 10.46 -10.12
C LYS A 75 15.28 11.50 -9.17
N PRO A 76 16.62 11.57 -9.03
CA PRO A 76 17.27 12.56 -8.19
C PRO A 76 16.99 13.98 -8.71
N ALA A 77 16.86 14.91 -7.76
CA ALA A 77 16.59 16.30 -8.04
C ALA A 77 17.87 17.04 -8.49
N ARG A 78 17.73 18.08 -9.30
CA ARG A 78 18.82 18.91 -9.80
C ARG A 78 18.52 20.38 -9.52
N GLU A 79 19.53 21.13 -9.09
CA GLU A 79 19.42 22.58 -8.96
C GLU A 79 19.68 23.25 -10.31
N MET A 80 18.88 24.26 -10.64
CA MET A 80 19.02 25.08 -11.84
C MET A 80 18.27 26.40 -11.65
N THR A 81 18.43 27.35 -12.59
CA THR A 81 17.67 28.60 -12.53
C THR A 81 16.20 28.40 -12.90
N ALA A 82 15.33 29.31 -12.48
CA ALA A 82 13.90 29.26 -12.77
C ALA A 82 13.60 29.21 -14.27
N VAL A 83 14.34 29.96 -15.10
CA VAL A 83 14.17 29.92 -16.56
C VAL A 83 14.65 28.59 -17.14
N GLN A 84 15.72 28.01 -16.61
CA GLN A 84 16.19 26.67 -17.01
C GLN A 84 15.15 25.60 -16.64
N ALA A 85 14.52 25.69 -15.46
CA ALA A 85 13.46 24.78 -15.06
C ALA A 85 12.25 24.83 -16.01
N VAL A 86 11.84 26.03 -16.44
CA VAL A 86 10.78 26.19 -17.44
C VAL A 86 11.18 25.54 -18.77
N ALA A 87 12.40 25.77 -19.25
CA ALA A 87 12.90 25.19 -20.49
C ALA A 87 12.94 23.66 -20.42
N VAL A 88 13.56 23.10 -19.38
CA VAL A 88 13.69 21.65 -19.16
C VAL A 88 12.33 20.97 -19.19
N VAL A 89 11.35 21.46 -18.45
CA VAL A 89 10.01 20.84 -18.41
C VAL A 89 9.28 20.99 -19.75
N ARG A 90 9.38 22.16 -20.40
CA ARG A 90 8.68 22.44 -21.65
C ARG A 90 9.21 21.65 -22.84
N GLU A 91 10.51 21.38 -22.87
CA GLU A 91 11.20 20.74 -23.99
C GLU A 91 11.15 19.21 -23.93
N GLN A 92 10.62 18.63 -22.85
CA GLN A 92 10.42 17.19 -22.82
C GLN A 92 9.29 16.76 -23.75
N GLU A 93 9.52 15.65 -24.45
CA GLU A 93 8.48 14.92 -25.18
C GLU A 93 7.36 14.46 -24.24
N ASP A 94 7.72 14.01 -23.03
CA ASP A 94 6.77 13.74 -21.94
C ASP A 94 7.10 14.54 -20.67
N PRO A 95 6.38 15.65 -20.41
CA PRO A 95 6.58 16.47 -19.22
C PRO A 95 5.85 15.94 -17.97
N ARG A 96 5.23 14.75 -18.03
CA ARG A 96 4.60 14.14 -16.86
C ARG A 96 5.65 13.75 -15.81
N GLY A 97 5.27 13.81 -14.54
CA GLY A 97 6.14 13.45 -13.41
C GLY A 97 7.14 14.53 -12.98
N TYR A 98 7.27 15.64 -13.71
CA TYR A 98 8.11 16.75 -13.28
C TYR A 98 7.52 17.50 -12.08
N GLU A 99 8.40 17.93 -11.20
CA GLU A 99 8.13 18.86 -10.11
C GLU A 99 9.24 19.92 -10.02
N VAL A 100 8.84 21.14 -9.67
CA VAL A 100 9.78 22.23 -9.39
C VAL A 100 9.54 22.72 -7.97
N VAL A 101 10.61 22.95 -7.24
CA VAL A 101 10.56 23.40 -5.85
C VAL A 101 11.38 24.68 -5.71
N VAL A 102 10.71 25.73 -5.25
CA VAL A 102 11.38 26.98 -4.86
C VAL A 102 11.78 26.85 -3.38
N PRO A 103 13.06 27.02 -3.01
CA PRO A 103 13.54 26.72 -1.65
C PRO A 103 13.06 27.72 -0.59
N ARG A 104 12.56 28.89 -1.03
CA ARG A 104 12.06 29.97 -0.17
C ARG A 104 10.54 30.15 -0.26
N ALA A 105 10.01 30.96 0.65
CA ALA A 105 8.62 31.42 0.56
C ALA A 105 8.44 32.35 -0.66
N ILE A 106 7.23 32.36 -1.21
CA ILE A 106 6.82 33.27 -2.29
C ILE A 106 6.12 34.47 -1.67
N GLY A 107 6.65 35.66 -1.88
CA GLY A 107 6.10 36.90 -1.36
C GLY A 107 4.76 37.28 -1.99
N ARG A 108 3.98 38.09 -1.27
CA ARG A 108 2.68 38.59 -1.76
C ARG A 108 2.77 39.30 -3.11
N ARG A 109 3.85 40.06 -3.36
CA ARG A 109 4.05 40.82 -4.60
C ARG A 109 4.42 39.94 -5.80
N GLU A 110 4.87 38.70 -5.55
CA GLU A 110 5.19 37.73 -6.59
C GLU A 110 3.93 36.98 -7.07
N LEU A 111 2.83 37.06 -6.32
CA LEU A 111 1.56 36.45 -6.71
C LEU A 111 1.00 37.13 -7.96
N HIS A 112 0.62 36.34 -8.94
CA HIS A 112 0.04 36.82 -10.20
C HIS A 112 -1.47 36.62 -10.26
N ARG A 113 -1.98 35.44 -9.90
CA ARG A 113 -3.40 35.11 -10.04
C ARG A 113 -3.84 34.00 -9.11
N VAL A 114 -5.10 34.02 -8.71
CA VAL A 114 -5.77 32.92 -8.02
C VAL A 114 -6.88 32.40 -8.92
N ARG A 115 -6.91 31.09 -9.18
CA ARG A 115 -7.89 30.46 -10.07
C ARG A 115 -8.47 29.18 -9.48
N ARG A 116 -9.75 28.95 -9.76
CA ARG A 116 -10.34 27.61 -9.59
C ARG A 116 -9.74 26.67 -10.62
N VAL A 117 -9.56 25.42 -10.23
CA VAL A 117 -9.02 24.37 -11.11
C VAL A 117 -10.04 23.27 -11.35
N ASN A 118 -9.93 22.59 -12.48
CA ASN A 118 -10.72 21.39 -12.73
C ASN A 118 -10.25 20.29 -11.78
N GLN A 119 -11.11 19.90 -10.85
CA GLN A 119 -10.81 18.99 -9.74
C GLN A 119 -10.49 17.55 -10.18
N VAL A 120 -10.70 17.20 -11.44
CA VAL A 120 -10.43 15.85 -11.99
C VAL A 120 -9.12 15.75 -12.79
N SER A 121 -8.30 16.80 -12.81
CA SER A 121 -7.03 16.85 -13.55
C SER A 121 -5.91 16.07 -12.88
N GLY A 122 -4.97 15.53 -13.67
CA GLY A 122 -3.80 14.78 -13.21
C GLY A 122 -3.91 13.26 -13.34
N TRP A 123 -2.79 12.58 -13.13
CA TRP A 123 -2.68 11.11 -13.18
C TRP A 123 -3.04 10.47 -11.82
N ARG A 124 -3.24 9.14 -11.80
CA ARG A 124 -3.44 8.37 -10.56
C ARG A 124 -2.26 7.43 -10.37
N TYR A 125 -1.68 7.41 -9.17
CA TYR A 125 -0.58 6.53 -8.74
C TYR A 125 0.80 6.87 -9.33
N ALA A 126 0.94 6.88 -10.65
CA ALA A 126 2.19 7.24 -11.34
C ALA A 126 1.90 7.69 -12.80
N PRO A 127 2.85 8.39 -13.46
CA PRO A 127 2.85 8.51 -14.92
C PRO A 127 2.72 7.14 -15.61
N ASP A 128 1.96 7.05 -16.70
CA ASP A 128 1.72 5.83 -17.49
C ASP A 128 1.06 4.63 -16.77
N GLN A 129 0.40 4.86 -15.63
CA GLN A 129 -0.37 3.80 -14.96
C GLN A 129 -1.62 3.38 -15.74
N HIS A 130 -2.12 4.22 -16.66
CA HIS A 130 -3.30 3.92 -17.47
C HIS A 130 -3.01 2.73 -18.41
N GLY A 131 -3.89 1.72 -18.39
CA GLY A 131 -3.77 0.52 -19.21
C GLY A 131 -2.92 -0.61 -18.62
N ARG A 132 -2.15 -0.36 -17.55
CA ARG A 132 -1.36 -1.41 -16.89
C ARG A 132 -2.24 -2.26 -15.95
N ARG A 133 -2.05 -3.58 -15.97
CA ARG A 133 -2.72 -4.51 -15.05
C ARG A 133 -2.37 -4.13 -13.59
N PRO A 134 -3.36 -3.86 -12.72
CA PRO A 134 -3.08 -3.59 -11.31
C PRO A 134 -2.54 -4.82 -10.59
N CYS A 135 -1.55 -4.64 -9.72
CA CYS A 135 -1.13 -5.68 -8.80
C CYS A 135 -2.17 -5.82 -7.67
N ALA A 136 -2.64 -7.03 -7.43
CA ALA A 136 -3.67 -7.34 -6.44
C ALA A 136 -3.12 -7.80 -5.08
N CYS A 137 -1.79 -7.90 -4.92
CA CYS A 137 -1.19 -8.38 -3.69
C CYS A 137 -1.47 -7.42 -2.51
N PRO A 138 -1.45 -7.90 -1.25
CA PRO A 138 -1.71 -7.08 -0.08
C PRO A 138 -0.78 -5.87 0.08
N VAL A 139 0.43 -5.94 -0.49
CA VAL A 139 1.43 -4.86 -0.46
C VAL A 139 1.06 -3.73 -1.41
N CYS A 140 0.79 -4.04 -2.68
CA CYS A 140 0.45 -3.03 -3.68
C CYS A 140 -0.99 -2.52 -3.57
N LEU A 141 -1.89 -3.34 -3.01
CA LEU A 141 -3.30 -3.04 -2.86
C LEU A 141 -3.74 -3.26 -1.41
N PRO A 142 -3.52 -2.28 -0.51
CA PRO A 142 -3.84 -2.41 0.90
C PRO A 142 -5.36 -2.51 1.14
N LYS A 143 -5.75 -3.07 2.28
CA LYS A 143 -7.16 -3.19 2.69
C LYS A 143 -7.82 -1.79 2.75
N GLY A 144 -9.01 -1.66 2.16
CA GLY A 144 -9.75 -0.39 2.09
C GLY A 144 -9.33 0.54 0.94
N ALA A 145 -8.34 0.17 0.12
CA ALA A 145 -8.02 0.93 -1.08
C ALA A 145 -9.19 0.95 -2.09
N PHE A 146 -9.24 1.99 -2.91
CA PHE A 146 -10.28 2.16 -3.92
C PHE A 146 -10.38 0.93 -4.85
N LYS A 147 -11.57 0.36 -4.96
CA LYS A 147 -11.85 -0.87 -5.74
C LYS A 147 -10.96 -2.07 -5.37
N ALA A 148 -10.44 -2.12 -4.13
CA ALA A 148 -9.55 -3.21 -3.73
C ALA A 148 -10.22 -4.60 -3.84
N ALA A 149 -11.50 -4.70 -3.48
CA ALA A 149 -12.25 -5.94 -3.63
C ALA A 149 -12.35 -6.36 -5.10
N ASP A 150 -12.82 -5.48 -5.99
CA ASP A 150 -12.93 -5.74 -7.43
C ASP A 150 -11.59 -6.11 -8.07
N ILE A 151 -10.51 -5.41 -7.71
CA ILE A 151 -9.17 -5.65 -8.26
C ILE A 151 -8.65 -7.02 -7.80
N ARG A 152 -8.84 -7.39 -6.53
CA ARG A 152 -8.47 -8.73 -6.04
C ARG A 152 -9.29 -9.83 -6.69
N ALA A 153 -10.59 -9.62 -6.85
CA ALA A 153 -11.46 -10.58 -7.51
C ALA A 153 -11.05 -10.85 -8.97
N ARG A 154 -10.54 -9.83 -9.69
CA ARG A 154 -10.13 -9.97 -11.10
C ARG A 154 -8.69 -10.42 -11.31
N TYR A 155 -7.77 -10.01 -10.43
CA TYR A 155 -6.34 -10.12 -10.68
C TYR A 155 -5.54 -10.75 -9.55
N GLY A 156 -6.16 -11.01 -8.40
CA GLY A 156 -5.53 -11.67 -7.27
C GLY A 156 -5.39 -13.16 -7.49
N ASP A 157 -4.53 -13.77 -6.68
CA ASP A 157 -4.49 -15.22 -6.55
C ASP A 157 -5.83 -15.73 -6.01
N PRO A 158 -6.22 -16.98 -6.31
CA PRO A 158 -7.42 -17.58 -5.76
C PRO A 158 -7.44 -17.39 -4.25
N PRO A 159 -8.60 -17.10 -3.65
CA PRO A 159 -8.70 -17.02 -2.20
C PRO A 159 -8.22 -18.35 -1.60
N PRO A 160 -7.49 -18.33 -0.47
CA PRO A 160 -7.12 -19.56 0.20
C PRO A 160 -8.38 -20.33 0.58
N PRO A 161 -8.34 -21.68 0.53
CA PRO A 161 -9.51 -22.51 0.79
C PRO A 161 -10.11 -22.23 2.18
N THR A 162 -11.42 -22.31 2.26
CA THR A 162 -12.23 -22.15 3.48
C THR A 162 -12.09 -23.38 4.39
N LYS A 163 -12.48 -23.28 5.68
CA LYS A 163 -12.48 -24.44 6.59
C LYS A 163 -13.32 -25.59 6.01
N PRO A 164 -14.57 -25.38 5.53
CA PRO A 164 -15.37 -26.47 4.94
C PRO A 164 -14.70 -27.14 3.74
N GLU A 165 -14.07 -26.38 2.84
CA GLU A 165 -13.35 -26.96 1.69
C GLU A 165 -12.14 -27.79 2.13
N LEU A 166 -11.41 -27.33 3.14
CA LEU A 166 -10.29 -28.10 3.71
C LEU A 166 -10.77 -29.36 4.42
N MET A 167 -11.86 -29.30 5.20
CA MET A 167 -12.44 -30.48 5.84
C MET A 167 -12.96 -31.50 4.82
N ALA A 168 -13.54 -31.03 3.70
CA ALA A 168 -13.96 -31.91 2.62
C ALA A 168 -12.77 -32.60 1.95
N ARG A 169 -11.64 -31.90 1.76
CA ARG A 169 -10.38 -32.49 1.26
C ARG A 169 -9.81 -33.50 2.26
N LEU A 170 -9.81 -33.15 3.55
CA LEU A 170 -9.35 -34.03 4.62
C LEU A 170 -10.14 -35.34 4.66
N ALA A 171 -11.46 -35.27 4.48
CA ALA A 171 -12.33 -36.45 4.42
C ALA A 171 -12.15 -37.29 3.15
N ALA A 172 -11.66 -36.70 2.06
CA ALA A 172 -11.40 -37.37 0.79
C ALA A 172 -9.95 -37.88 0.66
N ALA A 173 -9.06 -37.47 1.56
CA ALA A 173 -7.66 -37.87 1.54
C ALA A 173 -7.52 -39.38 1.75
N ALA A 174 -6.80 -40.04 0.85
CA ALA A 174 -6.55 -41.47 0.86
C ALA A 174 -5.16 -41.83 1.40
N THR A 175 -4.26 -40.85 1.50
CA THR A 175 -2.87 -41.05 1.90
C THR A 175 -2.47 -40.14 3.07
N PRO A 176 -1.47 -40.53 3.88
CA PRO A 176 -0.88 -39.65 4.90
C PRO A 176 -0.41 -38.31 4.34
N ASP A 177 0.25 -38.32 3.17
CA ASP A 177 0.76 -37.10 2.52
C ASP A 177 -0.38 -36.10 2.21
N GLU A 178 -1.50 -36.57 1.66
CA GLU A 178 -2.67 -35.71 1.38
C GLU A 178 -3.28 -35.14 2.67
N ILE A 179 -3.25 -35.90 3.77
CA ILE A 179 -3.70 -35.42 5.08
C ILE A 179 -2.76 -34.32 5.59
N CYS A 180 -1.45 -34.53 5.53
CA CYS A 180 -0.42 -33.58 5.93
C CYS A 180 -0.53 -32.25 5.14
N GLU A 181 -0.73 -32.31 3.82
CA GLU A 181 -0.96 -31.09 3.01
C GLU A 181 -2.17 -30.28 3.48
N VAL A 182 -3.26 -30.96 3.83
CA VAL A 182 -4.47 -30.30 4.33
C VAL A 182 -4.24 -29.71 5.73
N LEU A 183 -3.55 -30.44 6.62
CA LEU A 183 -3.18 -29.98 7.96
C LEU A 183 -2.29 -28.73 7.90
N TRP A 184 -1.32 -28.69 6.99
CA TRP A 184 -0.50 -27.51 6.74
C TRP A 184 -1.37 -26.28 6.36
N SER A 185 -2.35 -26.47 5.47
CA SER A 185 -3.28 -25.39 5.08
C SER A 185 -4.21 -24.95 6.23
N LEU A 186 -4.64 -25.89 7.06
CA LEU A 186 -5.43 -25.62 8.27
C LEU A 186 -4.59 -24.87 9.32
N GLY A 187 -3.30 -25.19 9.47
CA GLY A 187 -2.35 -24.55 10.38
C GLY A 187 -1.91 -23.13 9.99
N SER A 188 -2.13 -22.72 8.73
CA SER A 188 -1.74 -21.36 8.26
C SER A 188 -2.42 -20.19 9.01
N ARG A 189 -3.56 -20.44 9.66
CA ARG A 189 -4.30 -19.46 10.48
C ARG A 189 -5.39 -20.14 11.31
N SER A 190 -5.84 -19.49 12.39
CA SER A 190 -7.01 -19.94 13.15
C SER A 190 -8.27 -19.95 12.29
N ARG A 191 -9.01 -21.07 12.31
CA ARG A 191 -10.19 -21.29 11.44
C ARG A 191 -11.47 -21.68 12.20
N GLY A 192 -11.47 -21.55 13.53
CA GLY A 192 -12.58 -21.92 14.39
C GLY A 192 -12.13 -22.84 15.51
N ASP A 193 -12.97 -23.79 15.88
CA ASP A 193 -12.66 -24.86 16.83
C ASP A 193 -11.91 -26.02 16.17
N ALA A 194 -11.22 -26.81 17.01
CA ALA A 194 -10.44 -27.97 16.60
C ALA A 194 -11.19 -29.30 16.78
N ALA A 195 -12.50 -29.31 17.08
CA ALA A 195 -13.22 -30.54 17.41
C ALA A 195 -13.22 -31.53 16.24
N ASP A 196 -13.35 -31.02 15.01
CA ASP A 196 -13.37 -31.82 13.78
C ASP A 196 -12.03 -32.52 13.47
N LEU A 197 -10.95 -32.16 14.17
CA LEU A 197 -9.61 -32.74 13.97
C LEU A 197 -9.28 -33.85 15.00
N ALA A 198 -10.14 -34.07 15.98
CA ALA A 198 -9.84 -34.95 17.12
C ALA A 198 -9.56 -36.41 16.71
N TYR A 199 -10.16 -36.89 15.63
CA TYR A 199 -10.00 -38.27 15.16
C TYR A 199 -8.57 -38.56 14.65
N LEU A 200 -7.80 -37.54 14.30
CA LEU A 200 -6.43 -37.68 13.80
C LEU A 200 -5.40 -37.91 14.91
N VAL A 201 -5.76 -37.74 16.19
CA VAL A 201 -4.85 -37.98 17.32
C VAL A 201 -4.40 -39.45 17.40
N GLU A 202 -5.22 -40.39 16.93
CA GLU A 202 -4.91 -41.81 16.91
C GLU A 202 -4.53 -42.31 15.50
N HIS A 203 -4.21 -41.40 14.57
CA HIS A 203 -3.88 -41.79 13.20
C HIS A 203 -2.64 -42.70 13.17
N PRO A 204 -2.62 -43.81 12.40
CA PRO A 204 -1.52 -44.78 12.44
C PRO A 204 -0.17 -44.18 12.01
N ALA A 205 -0.18 -43.26 11.06
CA ALA A 205 1.02 -42.60 10.55
C ALA A 205 1.44 -41.46 11.49
N HIS A 206 2.70 -41.47 11.94
CA HIS A 206 3.24 -40.53 12.94
C HIS A 206 3.41 -39.12 12.38
N ASP A 207 3.75 -38.99 11.11
CA ASP A 207 3.76 -37.75 10.32
C ASP A 207 2.44 -36.97 10.42
N VAL A 208 1.30 -37.65 10.25
CA VAL A 208 -0.03 -37.04 10.38
C VAL A 208 -0.28 -36.54 11.80
N ARG A 209 0.17 -37.29 12.82
CA ARG A 209 0.02 -36.87 14.22
C ARG A 209 0.92 -35.67 14.55
N ALA A 210 2.13 -35.62 13.99
CA ALA A 210 3.06 -34.50 14.14
C ALA A 210 2.53 -33.24 13.44
N ASP A 211 2.07 -33.35 12.20
CA ASP A 211 1.47 -32.23 11.46
C ASP A 211 0.16 -31.75 12.07
N LEU A 212 -0.60 -32.65 12.69
CA LEU A 212 -1.77 -32.28 13.49
C LEU A 212 -1.36 -31.40 14.66
N ALA A 213 -0.30 -31.77 15.39
CA ALA A 213 0.21 -30.95 16.49
C ALA A 213 0.60 -29.54 16.02
N ILE A 214 1.34 -29.44 14.92
CA ILE A 214 1.73 -28.15 14.31
C ILE A 214 0.49 -27.34 13.93
N ALA A 215 -0.48 -27.96 13.24
CA ALA A 215 -1.69 -27.27 12.81
C ALA A 215 -2.52 -26.74 14.00
N LEU A 216 -2.59 -27.50 15.09
CA LEU A 216 -3.32 -27.12 16.30
C LEU A 216 -2.77 -25.85 16.95
N ALA A 217 -1.50 -25.49 16.74
CA ALA A 217 -0.91 -24.23 17.24
C ALA A 217 -1.73 -22.99 16.83
N ALA A 218 -2.36 -23.00 15.64
CA ALA A 218 -3.15 -21.89 15.14
C ALA A 218 -4.58 -21.79 15.75
N TYR A 219 -5.09 -22.87 16.35
CA TYR A 219 -6.45 -22.95 16.89
C TYR A 219 -6.50 -22.44 18.32
N ARG A 220 -7.38 -21.51 18.68
CA ARG A 220 -7.32 -20.85 20.01
C ARG A 220 -8.25 -21.44 21.07
N ASP A 221 -9.00 -22.46 20.70
CA ASP A 221 -9.99 -23.08 21.58
C ASP A 221 -9.35 -24.07 22.55
N ARG A 222 -10.09 -24.36 23.63
CA ARG A 222 -9.66 -25.29 24.70
C ARG A 222 -9.43 -26.69 24.16
N ARG A 223 -10.21 -27.13 23.17
CA ARG A 223 -10.08 -28.46 22.58
C ARG A 223 -8.70 -28.64 21.93
N ALA A 224 -8.18 -27.63 21.24
CA ALA A 224 -6.84 -27.69 20.66
C ALA A 224 -5.75 -27.92 21.73
N VAL A 225 -5.87 -27.29 22.90
CA VAL A 225 -4.94 -27.49 24.02
C VAL A 225 -5.04 -28.92 24.59
N GLU A 226 -6.24 -29.47 24.68
CA GLU A 226 -6.47 -30.85 25.14
C GLU A 226 -5.85 -31.86 24.18
N LEU A 227 -6.06 -31.69 22.87
CA LEU A 227 -5.48 -32.55 21.84
C LEU A 227 -3.94 -32.47 21.84
N LEU A 228 -3.37 -31.26 21.96
CA LEU A 228 -1.91 -31.09 22.07
C LEU A 228 -1.32 -31.78 23.30
N ARG A 229 -2.01 -31.74 24.46
CA ARG A 229 -1.56 -32.46 25.66
C ARG A 229 -1.60 -33.97 25.50
N GLN A 230 -2.54 -34.49 24.71
CA GLN A 230 -2.57 -35.91 24.36
C GLN A 230 -1.37 -36.27 23.46
N LEU A 231 -1.10 -35.46 22.43
CA LEU A 231 0.04 -35.68 21.52
C LEU A 231 1.41 -35.49 22.22
N ALA A 232 1.49 -34.70 23.29
CA ALA A 232 2.73 -34.52 24.07
C ALA A 232 3.21 -35.80 24.79
N VAL A 233 2.35 -36.81 24.89
CA VAL A 233 2.70 -38.14 25.46
C VAL A 233 2.66 -39.25 24.40
N ASP A 234 2.66 -38.90 23.11
CA ASP A 234 2.67 -39.87 22.00
C ASP A 234 3.89 -40.81 22.08
N PRO A 235 3.77 -42.09 21.67
CA PRO A 235 4.93 -42.99 21.62
C PRO A 235 6.04 -42.50 20.69
N ASP A 236 5.69 -41.76 19.63
CA ASP A 236 6.65 -41.24 18.67
C ASP A 236 7.35 -39.96 19.16
N PRO A 237 8.69 -39.88 19.13
CA PRO A 237 9.43 -38.72 19.61
C PRO A 237 9.15 -37.43 18.82
N GLU A 238 8.97 -37.51 17.49
CA GLU A 238 8.73 -36.33 16.65
C GLU A 238 7.36 -35.71 16.96
N VAL A 239 6.36 -36.56 17.18
CA VAL A 239 5.02 -36.12 17.58
C VAL A 239 5.05 -35.39 18.94
N ARG A 240 5.79 -35.93 19.92
CA ARG A 240 5.92 -35.29 21.25
C ARG A 240 6.61 -33.94 21.17
N GLU A 241 7.66 -33.83 20.35
CA GLU A 241 8.38 -32.57 20.13
C GLU A 241 7.47 -31.52 19.50
N ALA A 242 6.82 -31.86 18.37
CA ALA A 242 5.89 -30.97 17.68
C ALA A 242 4.74 -30.48 18.59
N ALA A 243 4.20 -31.36 19.44
CA ALA A 243 3.17 -31.02 20.40
C ALA A 243 3.66 -30.08 21.52
N THR A 244 4.86 -30.32 22.03
CA THR A 244 5.48 -29.50 23.08
C THR A 244 5.78 -28.10 22.54
N ASP A 245 6.39 -28.00 21.36
CA ASP A 245 6.68 -26.73 20.71
C ASP A 245 5.41 -25.94 20.41
N SER A 246 4.37 -26.62 19.93
CA SER A 246 3.07 -26.01 19.67
C SER A 246 2.39 -25.52 20.95
N LEU A 247 2.55 -26.21 22.09
CA LEU A 247 2.08 -25.73 23.40
C LEU A 247 2.85 -24.49 23.86
N LEU A 248 4.17 -24.47 23.68
CA LEU A 248 5.03 -23.33 24.03
C LEU A 248 4.68 -22.10 23.19
N ALA A 249 4.55 -22.26 21.87
CA ALA A 249 4.20 -21.18 20.94
C ALA A 249 2.84 -20.52 21.23
N ARG A 250 1.94 -21.22 21.94
CA ARG A 250 0.62 -20.70 22.36
C ARG A 250 0.66 -19.91 23.65
N THR A 251 1.72 -20.06 24.44
CA THR A 251 1.88 -19.32 25.70
C THR A 251 2.41 -17.93 25.33
N PRO A 252 1.65 -16.85 25.57
CA PRO A 252 2.22 -15.52 25.42
C PRO A 252 3.42 -15.43 26.36
N GLY A 253 4.56 -14.94 25.86
CA GLY A 253 5.74 -14.67 26.69
C GLY A 253 5.32 -13.97 27.98
N SER A 254 5.68 -14.61 29.10
CA SER A 254 5.62 -14.07 30.46
C SER A 254 6.26 -12.70 30.57
#